data_AF-A0A060X418-F1
#
_entry.id   AF-A0A060X418-F1
#
_cell.length_a   1.000
_cell.length_b   1.000
_cell.length_c   1.000
_cell.angle_alpha   90.00
_cell.angle_beta   90.00
_cell.angle_gamma   90.00
#
_symmetry.space_group_name_H-M   'P 1'
#
loop_
_entity.id
_entity.type
_entity.pdbx_description
1 polymer ?
#
loop_
_entity_poly.entity_id
_entity_poly.type
_entity_poly.pdbx_seq_one_letter_code
_entity_poly.pdbx_strand_id
1 'polypeptide(L)'
;MVGWDVCIAYQLQSCPDPRPFRNGIVIGSDFSVGFTVSFECLPGYSLIGDASLTCLHGISRNWNHPVPRCEALCGGNITSMNGTIYSPGHPEEYPNFQDCVWSVRVPPGNGIYINFTVLSTEPIYDYITVWDGPDQSSPQIGQFSGNTALESVYSTSNQILIKFHSDFSGSGFFVLSYHGEHFI
;
A
#
# COMPACT_ATOMS: atom_id res chain seq x y z
N MET A 1 24.48 57.43 -9.39
CA MET A 1 24.36 56.46 -10.49
C MET A 1 23.72 55.22 -9.89
N VAL A 2 22.44 54.99 -10.19
CA VAL A 2 21.62 53.84 -9.74
C VAL A 2 21.74 52.69 -10.76
N GLY A 3 21.53 51.44 -10.35
CA GLY A 3 21.56 50.23 -11.21
C GLY A 3 22.28 49.06 -10.53
N TRP A 4 21.66 48.24 -9.65
CA TRP A 4 20.71 47.13 -9.96
C TRP A 4 21.34 46.17 -10.98
N ASP A 5 21.79 44.95 -10.69
CA ASP A 5 21.14 43.88 -9.93
C ASP A 5 22.18 42.90 -9.34
N VAL A 6 22.24 42.81 -8.00
CA VAL A 6 22.67 41.57 -7.35
C VAL A 6 21.47 40.63 -7.41
N CYS A 7 21.23 40.01 -8.56
CA CYS A 7 20.34 38.86 -8.65
C CYS A 7 21.04 37.60 -8.10
N ILE A 8 21.56 37.67 -6.88
CA ILE A 8 21.51 36.49 -6.03
C ILE A 8 20.06 36.48 -5.56
N ALA A 9 19.18 35.91 -6.40
CA ALA A 9 17.84 35.56 -5.99
C ALA A 9 17.99 34.67 -4.77
N TYR A 10 17.91 35.28 -3.61
CA TYR A 10 17.61 34.66 -2.33
C TYR A 10 16.48 33.69 -2.64
N GLN A 11 16.78 32.39 -2.77
CA GLN A 11 15.79 31.37 -3.08
C GLN A 11 14.60 31.63 -2.16
N LEU A 12 13.49 32.02 -2.78
CA LEU A 12 12.28 32.41 -2.07
C LEU A 12 11.91 31.30 -1.10
N GLN A 13 11.50 31.76 0.08
CA GLN A 13 11.49 31.05 1.34
C GLN A 13 10.47 29.91 1.39
N SER A 14 10.72 28.80 0.69
CA SER A 14 9.80 27.65 0.63
C SER A 14 10.14 26.57 1.66
N CYS A 15 9.15 25.75 1.98
CA CYS A 15 9.36 24.51 2.75
C CYS A 15 10.14 23.47 1.92
N PRO A 16 10.82 22.50 2.58
CA PRO A 16 11.56 21.44 1.88
C PRO A 16 10.64 20.67 0.93
N ASP A 17 11.10 20.43 -0.30
CA ASP A 17 10.37 19.60 -1.26
C ASP A 17 10.24 18.17 -0.68
N PRO A 18 9.01 17.66 -0.47
CA PRO A 18 8.80 16.33 0.09
C PRO A 18 9.10 15.19 -0.90
N ARG A 19 9.56 15.51 -2.13
CA ARG A 19 9.91 14.53 -3.15
C ARG A 19 11.37 14.06 -3.00
N PRO A 20 11.67 12.78 -3.31
CA PRO A 20 10.74 11.75 -3.77
C PRO A 20 9.85 11.19 -2.64
N PHE A 21 8.56 11.01 -2.92
CA PHE A 21 7.61 10.40 -1.99
C PHE A 21 7.40 8.93 -2.37
N ARG A 22 8.07 8.02 -1.65
CA ARG A 22 8.06 6.59 -2.00
C ARG A 22 6.66 6.00 -1.91
N ASN A 23 6.31 5.16 -2.87
CA ASN A 23 5.02 4.46 -2.95
C ASN A 23 3.80 5.39 -2.94
N GLY A 24 3.97 6.63 -3.39
CA GLY A 24 2.90 7.62 -3.45
C GLY A 24 3.22 8.78 -4.39
N ILE A 25 2.33 9.76 -4.39
CA ILE A 25 2.43 11.00 -5.14
C ILE A 25 2.23 12.21 -4.23
N VAL A 26 2.92 13.31 -4.56
CA VAL A 26 2.73 14.62 -3.92
C VAL A 26 1.92 15.51 -4.86
N ILE A 27 0.73 15.89 -4.42
CA ILE A 27 -0.22 16.72 -5.14
C ILE A 27 0.01 18.19 -4.74
N GLY A 28 0.33 19.03 -5.73
CA GLY A 28 0.74 20.41 -5.55
C GLY A 28 2.22 20.62 -5.84
N SER A 29 2.60 21.85 -6.18
CA SER A 29 3.97 22.23 -6.53
C SER A 29 4.41 23.55 -5.93
N ASP A 30 3.50 24.24 -5.23
CA ASP A 30 3.82 25.48 -4.53
C ASP A 30 4.11 25.16 -3.07
N PHE A 31 5.38 25.30 -2.71
CA PHE A 31 5.89 25.06 -1.36
C PHE A 31 6.11 26.38 -0.61
N SER A 32 5.55 27.48 -1.12
CA SER A 32 5.61 28.78 -0.47
C SER A 32 4.79 28.77 0.82
N VAL A 33 5.14 29.69 1.71
CA VAL A 33 4.47 29.84 3.00
C VAL A 33 2.95 30.01 2.85
N GLY A 34 2.18 29.30 3.67
CA GLY A 34 0.71 29.30 3.63
C GLY A 34 0.09 28.36 2.59
N PHE A 35 0.86 27.86 1.61
CA PHE A 35 0.39 26.86 0.68
C PHE A 35 0.35 25.47 1.32
N THR A 36 -0.56 24.65 0.81
CA THR A 36 -0.79 23.28 1.27
C THR A 36 -0.56 22.31 0.13
N VAL A 37 0.17 21.25 0.41
CA VAL A 37 0.34 20.10 -0.49
C VAL A 37 -0.34 18.88 0.10
N SER A 38 -0.82 18.00 -0.76
CA SER A 38 -1.49 16.76 -0.35
C SER A 38 -0.69 15.54 -0.79
N PHE A 39 -0.91 14.42 -0.10
CA PHE A 39 -0.21 13.16 -0.30
C PHE A 39 -1.22 12.06 -0.57
N GLU A 40 -0.93 11.24 -1.57
CA GLU A 40 -1.75 10.08 -1.91
C GLU A 40 -0.84 8.88 -2.12
N CYS A 41 -1.22 7.73 -1.57
CA CYS A 41 -0.46 6.50 -1.75
C CYS A 41 -0.89 5.76 -3.01
N LEU A 42 0.04 5.04 -3.61
CA LEU A 42 -0.27 4.16 -4.74
C LEU A 42 -1.23 3.03 -4.29
N PRO A 43 -2.03 2.45 -5.21
CA PRO A 43 -2.95 1.37 -4.87
C PRO A 43 -2.26 0.23 -4.11
N GLY A 44 -2.89 -0.25 -3.03
CA GLY A 44 -2.34 -1.29 -2.14
C GLY A 44 -1.49 -0.77 -0.99
N TYR A 45 -1.16 0.53 -0.96
CA TYR A 45 -0.50 1.20 0.17
C TYR A 45 -1.49 2.06 0.95
N SER A 46 -1.24 2.20 2.25
CA SER A 46 -2.00 3.08 3.15
C SER A 46 -1.16 4.26 3.61
N LEU A 47 -1.80 5.44 3.69
CA LEU A 47 -1.16 6.67 4.15
C LEU A 47 -1.07 6.70 5.67
N ILE A 48 0.14 6.83 6.19
CA ILE A 48 0.44 6.93 7.62
C ILE A 48 0.94 8.35 7.91
N GLY A 49 0.14 9.11 8.67
CA GLY A 49 0.39 10.52 9.01
C GLY A 49 -0.66 11.47 8.43
N ASP A 50 -0.32 12.74 8.32
CA ASP A 50 -1.20 13.77 7.80
C ASP A 50 -1.23 13.76 6.26
N ALA A 51 -2.43 13.63 5.68
CA ALA A 51 -2.61 13.59 4.23
C ALA A 51 -2.34 14.93 3.52
N SER A 52 -2.20 16.02 4.29
CA SER A 52 -1.90 17.34 3.77
C SER A 52 -1.01 18.12 4.72
N LEU A 53 -0.02 18.81 4.16
CA LEU A 53 0.91 19.64 4.92
C LEU A 53 0.84 21.08 4.45
N THR A 54 0.80 22.01 5.41
CA THR A 54 0.80 23.45 5.16
C THR A 54 2.16 24.03 5.53
N CYS A 55 2.73 24.82 4.63
CA CYS A 55 4.03 25.43 4.87
C CYS A 55 3.91 26.57 5.91
N LEU A 56 4.58 26.44 7.05
CA LEU A 56 4.44 27.37 8.16
C LEU A 56 5.23 28.68 7.95
N HIS A 57 4.68 29.75 8.54
CA HIS A 57 5.37 31.03 8.66
C HIS A 57 6.38 30.94 9.83
N GLY A 58 7.66 31.29 9.64
CA GLY A 58 8.62 31.27 10.73
C GLY A 58 10.10 31.41 10.31
N ILE A 59 10.99 31.46 11.31
CA ILE A 59 12.45 31.57 11.14
C ILE A 59 13.03 30.26 10.57
N SER A 60 12.49 29.12 10.98
CA SER A 60 12.75 27.81 10.39
C SER A 60 11.56 27.42 9.51
N ARG A 61 11.80 27.23 8.22
CA ARG A 61 10.75 26.96 7.22
C ARG A 61 10.49 25.47 7.18
N ASN A 62 9.42 25.06 7.86
CA ASN A 62 9.03 23.66 7.95
C ASN A 62 7.53 23.50 7.73
N TRP A 63 7.17 22.29 7.35
CA TRP A 63 5.79 21.82 7.35
C TRP A 63 5.23 21.80 8.78
N ASN A 64 3.91 21.92 8.89
CA ASN A 64 3.19 21.83 10.16
C ASN A 64 3.25 20.45 10.80
N HIS A 65 3.47 19.40 10.01
CA HIS A 65 3.67 18.03 10.46
C HIS A 65 4.82 17.37 9.68
N PRO A 66 5.35 16.22 10.15
CA PRO A 66 6.29 15.42 9.39
C PRO A 66 5.70 14.96 8.05
N VAL A 67 6.56 14.76 7.05
CA VAL A 67 6.15 14.14 5.78
C VAL A 67 5.57 12.75 6.10
N PRO A 68 4.34 12.41 5.61
CA PRO A 68 3.74 11.11 5.86
C PRO A 68 4.53 10.00 5.18
N ARG A 69 4.04 8.76 5.25
CA ARG A 69 4.62 7.62 4.53
C ARG A 69 3.54 6.67 4.04
N CYS A 70 3.84 5.97 2.95
CA CYS A 70 2.96 4.96 2.37
C CYS A 70 3.46 3.56 2.75
N GLU A 71 2.64 2.81 3.48
CA GLU A 71 2.99 1.47 3.97
C GLU A 71 2.05 0.40 3.41
N ALA A 72 2.63 -0.74 3.05
CA ALA A 72 1.88 -1.98 2.84
C ALA A 72 1.54 -2.57 4.22
N LEU A 73 0.27 -2.48 4.61
CA LEU A 73 -0.18 -2.91 5.94
C LEU A 73 -0.41 -4.42 6.02
N CYS A 74 -0.23 -4.96 7.22
CA CYS A 74 -0.54 -6.34 7.57
C CYS A 74 -2.05 -6.52 7.79
N GLY A 75 -2.79 -6.71 6.69
CA GLY A 75 -4.23 -6.94 6.72
C GLY A 75 -5.10 -5.70 6.51
N GLY A 76 -6.41 -5.89 6.55
CA GLY A 76 -7.41 -4.83 6.41
C GLY A 76 -8.70 -5.28 5.73
N ASN A 77 -9.70 -4.39 5.73
CA ASN A 77 -10.96 -4.60 5.02
C ASN A 77 -10.93 -3.88 3.68
N ILE A 78 -11.22 -4.60 2.61
CA ILE A 78 -11.12 -4.12 1.24
C ILE A 78 -12.47 -4.29 0.56
N THR A 79 -12.98 -3.19 0.00
CA THR A 79 -14.32 -3.15 -0.63
C THR A 79 -14.28 -2.70 -2.09
N SER A 80 -13.11 -2.35 -2.60
CA SER A 80 -12.91 -2.00 -4.01
C SER A 80 -13.10 -3.21 -4.90
N MET A 81 -13.59 -2.96 -6.13
CA MET A 81 -13.82 -4.01 -7.13
C MET A 81 -12.52 -4.66 -7.61
N ASN A 82 -11.39 -3.96 -7.49
CA ASN A 82 -10.07 -4.47 -7.83
C ASN A 82 -9.01 -3.82 -6.93
N GLY A 83 -7.82 -4.42 -6.93
CA GLY A 83 -6.68 -3.85 -6.22
C GLY A 83 -5.49 -4.79 -6.16
N THR A 84 -4.45 -4.32 -5.48
CA THR A 84 -3.22 -5.06 -5.22
C THR A 84 -3.02 -5.19 -3.73
N ILE A 85 -2.65 -6.37 -3.26
CA ILE A 85 -2.21 -6.62 -1.90
C ILE A 85 -0.72 -6.98 -1.96
N TYR A 86 0.06 -6.30 -1.13
CA TYR A 86 1.48 -6.52 -0.97
C TYR A 86 1.73 -7.25 0.35
N SER A 87 2.87 -7.94 0.42
CA SER A 87 3.42 -8.37 1.71
C SER A 87 3.63 -7.17 2.65
N PRO A 88 3.47 -7.36 3.97
CA PRO A 88 3.64 -6.26 4.93
C PRO A 88 5.05 -5.66 4.80
N GLY A 89 5.15 -4.33 4.70
CA GLY A 89 6.43 -3.62 4.56
C GLY A 89 7.03 -3.58 3.15
N HIS A 90 6.37 -4.14 2.13
CA HIS A 90 6.82 -4.09 0.73
C HIS A 90 7.20 -2.65 0.29
N PRO A 91 8.28 -2.44 -0.51
CA PRO A 91 9.08 -3.42 -1.26
C PRO A 91 10.13 -4.20 -0.48
N GLU A 92 10.29 -3.91 0.81
CA GLU A 92 11.20 -4.69 1.65
C GLU A 92 10.62 -6.10 1.91
N GLU A 93 11.46 -7.00 2.42
CA GLU A 93 11.05 -8.34 2.80
C GLU A 93 10.02 -8.30 3.94
N TYR A 94 9.07 -9.24 3.95
CA TYR A 94 8.10 -9.30 5.03
C TYR A 94 8.78 -9.60 6.38
N PRO A 95 8.27 -9.06 7.51
CA PRO A 95 8.77 -9.42 8.82
C PRO A 95 8.41 -10.86 9.21
N ASN A 96 9.15 -11.41 10.17
CA ASN A 96 8.85 -12.69 10.79
C ASN A 96 7.67 -12.56 11.77
N PHE A 97 7.08 -13.68 12.16
CA PHE A 97 5.98 -13.78 13.12
C PHE A 97 4.73 -12.96 12.76
N GLN A 98 4.41 -12.89 11.47
CA GLN A 98 3.22 -12.17 11.00
C GLN A 98 2.02 -13.09 10.89
N ASP A 99 0.86 -12.59 11.28
CA ASP A 99 -0.45 -13.21 11.04
C ASP A 99 -1.37 -12.14 10.45
N CYS A 100 -1.16 -11.82 9.17
CA CYS A 100 -1.91 -10.78 8.47
C CYS A 100 -3.22 -11.33 7.90
N VAL A 101 -4.29 -10.54 7.97
CA VAL A 101 -5.62 -10.95 7.48
C VAL A 101 -6.25 -9.84 6.65
N TRP A 102 -6.53 -10.13 5.38
CA TRP A 102 -7.30 -9.27 4.50
C TRP A 102 -8.68 -9.86 4.25
N SER A 103 -9.73 -9.07 4.48
CA SER A 103 -11.10 -9.41 4.09
C SER A 103 -11.46 -8.62 2.85
N VAL A 104 -11.67 -9.31 1.73
CA VAL A 104 -12.06 -8.68 0.46
C VAL A 104 -13.53 -8.95 0.22
N ARG A 105 -14.32 -7.90 0.04
CA ARG A 105 -15.75 -7.98 -0.27
C ARG A 105 -16.05 -7.14 -1.51
N VAL A 106 -16.50 -7.78 -2.58
CA VAL A 106 -17.02 -7.11 -3.78
C VAL A 106 -18.55 -7.08 -3.77
N PRO A 107 -19.21 -6.25 -4.60
CA PRO A 107 -20.67 -6.25 -4.68
C PRO A 107 -21.26 -7.63 -4.97
N PRO A 108 -22.44 -7.98 -4.42
CA PRO A 108 -23.11 -9.25 -4.70
C PRO A 108 -23.31 -9.49 -6.19
N GLY A 109 -23.27 -10.76 -6.61
CA GLY A 109 -23.32 -11.16 -8.02
C GLY A 109 -21.97 -11.20 -8.73
N ASN A 110 -20.87 -10.97 -8.00
CA ASN A 110 -19.51 -11.15 -8.49
C ASN A 110 -18.77 -12.20 -7.66
N GLY A 111 -17.92 -12.99 -8.32
CA GLY A 111 -16.84 -13.75 -7.68
C GLY A 111 -15.57 -12.89 -7.63
N ILE A 112 -14.54 -13.37 -6.94
CA ILE A 112 -13.25 -12.70 -6.81
C ILE A 112 -12.19 -13.59 -7.44
N TYR A 113 -11.55 -13.08 -8.48
CA TYR A 113 -10.36 -13.67 -9.06
C TYR A 113 -9.13 -13.10 -8.37
N ILE A 114 -8.18 -13.98 -8.03
CA ILE A 114 -6.90 -13.62 -7.43
C ILE A 114 -5.78 -14.16 -8.31
N ASN A 115 -4.78 -13.32 -8.55
CA ASN A 115 -3.57 -13.69 -9.26
C ASN A 115 -2.33 -13.32 -8.43
N PHE A 116 -1.48 -14.30 -8.14
CA PHE A 116 -0.21 -14.07 -7.47
C PHE A 116 0.82 -13.58 -8.49
N THR A 117 0.91 -12.27 -8.69
CA THR A 117 1.88 -11.67 -9.62
C THR A 117 3.33 -11.96 -9.24
N VAL A 118 3.60 -12.00 -7.93
CA VAL A 118 4.87 -12.46 -7.35
C VAL A 118 4.55 -13.23 -6.09
N LEU A 119 5.16 -14.40 -5.92
CA LEU A 119 5.16 -15.15 -4.67
C LEU A 119 6.59 -15.61 -4.44
N SER A 120 7.20 -15.13 -3.37
CA SER A 120 8.47 -15.61 -2.88
C SER A 120 8.39 -15.63 -1.36
N THR A 121 8.20 -16.82 -0.82
CA THR A 121 8.02 -17.09 0.62
C THR A 121 8.87 -18.27 1.02
N GLU A 122 9.16 -18.44 2.31
CA GLU A 122 9.79 -19.67 2.79
C GLU A 122 8.85 -20.87 2.51
N PRO A 123 9.25 -21.85 1.68
CA PRO A 123 8.36 -22.94 1.29
C PRO A 123 7.84 -23.70 2.51
N ILE A 124 6.53 -23.99 2.53
CA ILE A 124 5.84 -24.75 3.58
C ILE A 124 5.67 -24.00 4.92
N TYR A 125 6.67 -23.24 5.36
CA TYR A 125 6.64 -22.56 6.66
C TYR A 125 5.91 -21.21 6.60
N ASP A 126 6.17 -20.43 5.56
CA ASP A 126 5.49 -19.17 5.30
C ASP A 126 4.48 -19.37 4.17
N TYR A 127 3.22 -19.02 4.43
CA TYR A 127 2.16 -19.35 3.48
C TYR A 127 1.02 -18.35 3.49
N ILE A 128 0.35 -18.29 2.34
CA ILE A 128 -0.88 -17.53 2.12
C ILE A 128 -2.02 -18.53 1.98
N THR A 129 -3.05 -18.42 2.80
CA THR A 129 -4.26 -19.23 2.70
C THR A 129 -5.44 -18.36 2.25
N VAL A 130 -6.24 -18.89 1.33
CA VAL A 130 -7.43 -18.21 0.79
C VAL A 130 -8.67 -19.04 1.09
N TRP A 131 -9.68 -18.43 1.69
CA TRP A 131 -10.99 -19.04 1.96
C TRP A 131 -12.09 -18.40 1.11
N ASP A 132 -13.02 -19.23 0.61
CA ASP A 132 -14.17 -18.85 -0.20
C ASP A 132 -15.34 -18.37 0.67
N GLY A 133 -15.12 -17.30 1.42
CA GLY A 133 -16.10 -16.73 2.32
C GLY A 133 -15.51 -15.73 3.31
N PRO A 134 -16.32 -15.23 4.25
CA PRO A 134 -15.91 -14.13 5.13
C PRO A 134 -14.92 -14.52 6.23
N ASP A 135 -14.75 -15.81 6.53
CA ASP A 135 -13.97 -16.28 7.68
C ASP A 135 -13.34 -17.67 7.44
N GLN A 136 -12.52 -18.12 8.39
CA GLN A 136 -11.79 -19.40 8.32
C GLN A 136 -12.67 -20.65 8.47
N SER A 137 -13.97 -20.51 8.76
CA SER A 137 -14.92 -21.64 8.72
C SER A 137 -15.44 -21.92 7.31
N SER A 138 -15.20 -20.99 6.38
CA SER A 138 -15.56 -21.13 4.97
C SER A 138 -14.66 -22.16 4.26
N PRO A 139 -15.06 -22.71 3.11
CA PRO A 139 -14.21 -23.64 2.36
C PRO A 139 -12.87 -23.00 1.99
N GLN A 140 -11.76 -23.70 2.27
CA GLN A 140 -10.43 -23.25 1.84
C GLN A 140 -10.26 -23.52 0.34
N ILE A 141 -9.93 -22.49 -0.43
CA ILE A 141 -9.66 -22.63 -1.87
C ILE A 141 -8.24 -23.17 -2.08
N GLY A 142 -7.28 -22.67 -1.32
CA GLY A 142 -5.89 -23.08 -1.44
C GLY A 142 -4.98 -22.49 -0.37
N GLN A 143 -3.78 -23.06 -0.29
CA GLN A 143 -2.66 -22.58 0.51
C GLN A 143 -1.41 -22.55 -0.36
N PHE A 144 -0.73 -21.41 -0.40
CA PHE A 144 0.33 -21.09 -1.36
C PHE A 144 1.60 -20.72 -0.61
N SER A 145 2.75 -21.24 -1.04
CA SER A 145 4.07 -20.98 -0.44
C SER A 145 5.19 -21.19 -1.46
N GLY A 146 6.42 -20.81 -1.10
CA GLY A 146 7.56 -20.88 -1.99
C GLY A 146 7.41 -19.91 -3.17
N ASN A 147 7.51 -20.45 -4.39
CA ASN A 147 7.46 -19.69 -5.64
C ASN A 147 6.31 -20.13 -6.57
N THR A 148 5.20 -20.61 -6.02
CA THR A 148 4.04 -21.10 -6.79
C THR A 148 3.16 -19.98 -7.38
N ALA A 149 3.76 -18.83 -7.74
CA ALA A 149 3.08 -17.65 -8.30
C ALA A 149 2.25 -17.94 -9.57
N LEU A 150 2.46 -19.09 -10.21
CA LEU A 150 1.70 -19.53 -11.38
C LEU A 150 0.26 -19.97 -11.07
N GLU A 151 -0.13 -20.03 -9.79
CA GLU A 151 -1.46 -20.44 -9.37
C GLU A 151 -2.39 -19.21 -9.27
N SER A 152 -3.54 -19.30 -9.94
CA SER A 152 -4.61 -18.31 -9.83
C SER A 152 -5.82 -18.96 -9.16
N VAL A 153 -6.62 -18.14 -8.48
CA VAL A 153 -7.69 -18.60 -7.60
C VAL A 153 -8.98 -17.89 -7.96
N TYR A 154 -10.08 -18.65 -7.98
CA TYR A 154 -11.43 -18.12 -8.22
C TYR A 154 -12.32 -18.45 -7.03
N SER A 155 -13.02 -17.46 -6.51
CA SER A 155 -14.04 -17.65 -5.47
C SER A 155 -15.43 -17.86 -6.06
N THR A 156 -16.29 -18.56 -5.34
CA THR A 156 -17.74 -18.66 -5.65
C THR A 156 -18.58 -17.70 -4.80
N SER A 157 -17.99 -17.16 -3.73
CA SER A 157 -18.55 -16.10 -2.90
C SER A 157 -18.12 -14.71 -3.38
N ASN A 158 -18.91 -13.68 -3.09
CA ASN A 158 -18.52 -12.27 -3.27
C ASN A 158 -17.59 -11.76 -2.16
N GLN A 159 -17.15 -12.65 -1.28
CA GLN A 159 -16.28 -12.40 -0.15
C GLN A 159 -15.24 -13.49 -0.05
N ILE A 160 -14.00 -13.09 0.20
CA ILE A 160 -12.89 -13.99 0.54
C ILE A 160 -12.16 -13.49 1.78
N LEU A 161 -11.53 -14.44 2.46
CA LEU A 161 -10.52 -14.16 3.48
C LEU A 161 -9.16 -14.58 2.94
N ILE A 162 -8.17 -13.71 3.08
CA ILE A 162 -6.77 -14.01 2.77
C ILE A 162 -5.99 -13.90 4.07
N LYS A 163 -5.25 -14.95 4.44
CA LYS A 163 -4.33 -14.92 5.59
C LYS A 163 -2.91 -15.17 5.10
N PHE A 164 -1.99 -14.32 5.51
CA PHE A 164 -0.56 -14.58 5.42
C PHE A 164 -0.03 -14.95 6.81
N HIS A 165 0.76 -16.02 6.89
CA HIS A 165 1.45 -16.46 8.08
C HIS A 165 2.96 -16.53 7.80
N SER A 166 3.79 -15.97 8.69
CA SER A 166 5.24 -16.18 8.68
C SER A 166 5.76 -16.69 10.02
N ASP A 167 6.79 -17.53 9.98
CA ASP A 167 7.39 -18.15 11.15
C ASP A 167 8.55 -17.30 11.75
N PHE A 168 9.54 -17.93 12.41
CA PHE A 168 10.66 -17.22 13.03
C PHE A 168 11.83 -16.95 12.08
N SER A 169 11.84 -17.58 10.92
CA SER A 169 12.84 -17.44 9.86
C SER A 169 12.15 -17.07 8.54
N GLY A 170 12.90 -17.12 7.45
CA GLY A 170 12.36 -16.79 6.13
C GLY A 170 12.63 -15.34 5.73
N SER A 171 12.64 -15.15 4.41
CA SER A 171 12.72 -13.85 3.79
C SER A 171 12.10 -13.94 2.40
N GLY A 172 11.51 -12.84 1.96
CA GLY A 172 10.83 -12.78 0.68
C GLY A 172 9.74 -11.73 0.67
N PHE A 173 8.95 -11.74 -0.39
CA PHE A 173 7.82 -10.84 -0.56
C PHE A 173 6.81 -11.47 -1.52
N PHE A 174 5.58 -10.99 -1.43
CA PHE A 174 4.54 -11.36 -2.37
C PHE A 174 3.77 -10.14 -2.81
N VAL A 175 3.25 -10.24 -4.03
CA VAL A 175 2.36 -9.27 -4.64
C VAL A 175 1.25 -10.06 -5.30
N LEU A 176 0.01 -9.82 -4.87
CA LEU A 176 -1.16 -10.40 -5.50
C LEU A 176 -2.10 -9.29 -5.96
N SER A 177 -2.70 -9.48 -7.12
CA SER A 177 -3.77 -8.64 -7.61
C SER A 177 -5.09 -9.39 -7.53
N TYR A 178 -6.18 -8.69 -7.26
CA TYR A 178 -7.51 -9.26 -7.31
C TYR A 178 -8.44 -8.36 -8.11
N HIS A 179 -9.48 -8.96 -8.69
CA HIS A 179 -10.59 -8.25 -9.28
C HIS A 179 -11.88 -9.05 -9.16
N GLY A 180 -12.99 -8.35 -8.96
CA GLY A 180 -14.31 -8.92 -9.00
C GLY A 180 -14.70 -9.25 -10.44
N GLU A 181 -15.26 -10.43 -10.66
CA GLU A 181 -15.80 -10.87 -11.95
C GLU A 181 -17.27 -11.21 -11.80
N HIS A 182 -18.10 -10.69 -12.71
CA HIS A 182 -19.53 -10.99 -12.68
C HIS A 182 -19.77 -12.46 -12.99
N PHE A 183 -20.63 -13.13 -12.22
CA PHE A 183 -21.05 -14.48 -12.56
C PHE A 183 -21.86 -14.42 -13.87
N ILE A 184 -21.41 -15.12 -14.91
CA ILE A 184 -22.14 -15.26 -16.19
C ILE A 184 -23.33 -16.20 -16.01
#